data_AF-A0A353XWJ6-F1
#
_entry.id   AF-A0A353XWJ6-F1
#
_cell.length_a   1.000
_cell.length_b   1.000
_cell.length_c   1.000
_cell.angle_alpha   90.00
_cell.angle_beta   90.00
_cell.angle_gamma   90.00
#
_symmetry.space_group_name_H-M   'P 1'
#
loop_
_entity.id
_entity.type
_entity.pdbx_description
1 polymer ?
#
loop_
_entity_poly.entity_id
_entity_poly.type
_entity_poly.pdbx_seq_one_letter_code
_entity_poly.pdbx_strand_id
1 'polypeptide(L)'
;MHHPATPHEEVPSLGLAGNLARTFITSPLSPMLLMASLFIGLMGLIFTPRQEDPEISVPMVDIFISYPGSSAEQVASLAINPLERMMSGIPGIKHIYSAS
;
A
#
# COMPACT_ATOMS: atom_id res chain seq x y z
N MET A 1 36.86 -15.05 -64.80
CA MET A 1 36.63 -13.81 -64.00
C MET A 1 35.66 -14.13 -62.87
N HIS A 2 36.15 -14.13 -61.63
CA HIS A 2 35.32 -14.32 -60.42
C HIS A 2 34.55 -13.03 -60.12
N HIS A 3 33.23 -13.13 -59.99
CA HIS A 3 32.36 -12.06 -59.52
C HIS A 3 32.28 -12.17 -57.98
N PRO A 4 32.69 -11.16 -57.19
CA PRO A 4 32.48 -11.19 -55.75
C PRO A 4 31.00 -10.88 -55.46
N ALA A 5 30.35 -11.76 -54.70
CA ALA A 5 29.01 -11.52 -54.18
C ALA A 5 29.04 -10.35 -53.18
N THR A 6 28.17 -9.35 -53.37
CA THR A 6 27.94 -8.27 -52.41
C THR A 6 27.23 -8.83 -51.17
N PRO A 7 27.64 -8.46 -49.93
CA PRO A 7 26.89 -8.87 -48.75
C PRO A 7 25.54 -8.15 -48.75
N HIS A 8 24.45 -8.89 -48.67
CA HIS A 8 23.14 -8.32 -48.37
C HIS A 8 23.17 -7.81 -46.92
N GLU A 9 23.13 -6.50 -46.71
CA GLU A 9 22.85 -5.91 -45.40
C GLU A 9 21.43 -6.32 -44.99
N GLU A 10 21.32 -7.28 -44.07
CA GLU A 10 20.05 -7.58 -43.41
C GLU A 10 19.70 -6.41 -42.49
N VAL A 11 18.74 -5.59 -42.93
CA VAL A 11 18.16 -4.53 -42.10
C VAL A 11 17.51 -5.21 -40.88
N PRO A 12 17.97 -4.95 -39.64
CA PRO A 12 17.46 -5.65 -38.48
C PRO A 12 15.95 -5.41 -38.33
N SER A 13 15.16 -6.49 -38.28
CA SER A 13 13.73 -6.38 -38.05
C SER A 13 13.50 -5.79 -36.66
N LEU A 14 12.85 -4.63 -36.59
CA LEU A 14 12.53 -4.01 -35.31
C LEU A 14 11.55 -4.91 -34.55
N GLY A 15 11.97 -5.37 -33.36
CA GLY A 15 11.11 -6.07 -32.43
C GLY A 15 10.00 -5.17 -31.87
N LEU A 16 9.18 -5.71 -30.96
CA LEU A 16 8.02 -5.03 -30.37
C LEU A 16 8.35 -3.63 -29.80
N ALA A 17 9.45 -3.53 -29.05
CA ALA A 17 9.95 -2.27 -28.50
C ALA A 17 10.40 -1.28 -29.59
N GLY A 18 11.03 -1.78 -30.66
CA GLY A 18 11.50 -0.95 -31.79
C GLY A 18 10.35 -0.38 -32.61
N ASN A 19 9.27 -1.15 -32.78
CA ASN A 19 8.06 -0.70 -33.47
C ASN A 19 7.30 0.36 -32.66
N LEU A 20 7.24 0.21 -31.33
CA LEU A 20 6.72 1.25 -30.44
C LEU A 20 7.58 2.52 -30.53
N ALA A 21 8.90 2.41 -30.36
CA ALA A 21 9.80 3.55 -30.42
C ALA A 21 9.70 4.30 -31.76
N ARG A 22 9.65 3.57 -32.89
CA ARG A 22 9.45 4.16 -34.23
C ARG A 22 8.17 4.99 -34.31
N THR A 23 7.08 4.50 -33.72
CA THR A 23 5.78 5.19 -33.71
C THR A 23 5.83 6.45 -32.84
N PHE A 24 6.49 6.40 -31.68
CA PHE A 24 6.57 7.54 -30.76
C PHE A 24 7.58 8.60 -31.19
N ILE A 25 8.70 8.24 -31.82
CA ILE A 25 9.76 9.19 -32.16
C ILE A 25 9.40 10.11 -33.32
N THR A 26 8.52 9.65 -34.21
CA THR A 26 8.07 10.42 -35.39
C THR A 26 6.69 11.06 -35.18
N SER A 27 5.99 10.71 -34.10
CA SER A 27 4.62 11.17 -33.85
C SER A 27 4.58 12.52 -33.13
N PRO A 28 3.78 13.48 -33.62
CA PRO A 28 3.53 14.75 -32.92
C PRO A 28 2.75 14.55 -31.61
N LEU A 29 2.18 13.36 -31.36
CA LEU A 29 1.46 13.04 -30.13
C LEU A 29 2.40 12.79 -28.94
N SER A 30 3.66 12.44 -29.19
CA SER A 30 4.64 12.14 -28.15
C SER A 30 4.89 13.33 -27.19
N PRO A 31 5.17 14.56 -27.68
CA PRO A 31 5.29 15.74 -26.80
C PRO A 31 3.96 16.13 -26.14
N MET A 32 2.82 15.91 -26.79
CA MET A 32 1.50 16.17 -26.17
C MET A 32 1.25 15.24 -24.98
N LEU A 33 1.59 13.95 -25.11
CA LEU A 33 1.45 12.96 -24.05
C LEU A 33 2.41 13.24 -22.88
N LEU A 34 3.62 13.71 -23.17
CA LEU A 34 4.55 14.20 -22.15
C LEU A 34 3.98 15.39 -21.37
N MET A 35 3.35 16.35 -22.05
CA MET A 35 2.71 17.47 -21.37
C MET A 35 1.49 17.05 -20.56
N ALA A 36 0.67 16.15 -21.09
CA ALA A 36 -0.46 15.60 -20.35
C ALA A 36 -0.02 14.85 -19.08
N SER A 37 1.00 14.00 -19.16
CA SER A 37 1.52 13.25 -18.01
C SER A 37 2.13 14.17 -16.97
N LEU A 38 2.85 15.22 -17.40
CA LEU A 38 3.38 16.23 -16.51
C LEU A 38 2.26 16.99 -15.78
N PHE A 39 1.19 17.35 -16.49
CA PHE A 39 0.05 18.06 -15.93
C PHE A 39 -0.69 17.21 -14.89
N ILE A 40 -0.89 15.92 -15.19
CA ILE A 40 -1.49 14.95 -14.26
C ILE A 40 -0.61 14.81 -13.01
N GLY A 41 0.72 14.71 -13.18
CA GLY A 41 1.65 14.64 -12.05
C GLY A 41 1.60 15.89 -11.17
N LEU A 42 1.55 17.08 -11.78
CA LEU A 42 1.45 18.34 -11.06
C LEU A 42 0.11 18.46 -10.31
N MET A 43 -0.99 18.04 -10.93
CA MET A 43 -2.30 17.98 -10.27
C MET A 43 -2.26 17.01 -9.09
N GLY A 44 -1.65 15.84 -9.25
CA GLY A 44 -1.43 14.90 -8.17
C GLY A 44 -0.67 15.53 -7.00
N LEU A 45 0.40 16.29 -7.27
CA LEU A 45 1.17 16.96 -6.23
C LEU A 45 0.35 17.99 -5.44
N ILE A 46 -0.52 18.75 -6.12
CA ILE A 46 -1.36 19.78 -5.50
C ILE A 46 -2.53 19.15 -4.73
N PHE A 47 -3.15 18.11 -5.28
CA PHE A 47 -4.35 17.49 -4.71
C PHE A 47 -4.08 16.39 -3.70
N THR A 48 -2.87 15.83 -3.64
CA THR A 48 -2.53 14.78 -2.67
C THR A 48 -2.51 15.39 -1.26
N PRO A 49 -3.43 14.96 -0.37
CA PRO A 49 -3.45 15.46 1.00
C PRO A 49 -2.15 15.10 1.71
N ARG A 50 -1.57 16.06 2.43
CA ARG A 50 -0.41 15.84 3.28
C ARG A 50 -0.90 15.59 4.71
N GLN A 51 -0.48 14.49 5.30
CA GLN A 51 -0.66 14.23 6.73
C GLN A 51 0.72 14.35 7.40
N GLU A 52 0.79 14.97 8.58
CA GLU A 52 2.04 15.15 9.33
C GLU A 52 2.54 13.84 9.92
N ASP A 53 1.61 13.03 10.44
CA ASP A 53 1.85 11.69 10.93
C ASP A 53 0.99 10.69 10.15
N PRO A 54 1.51 9.46 9.88
CA PRO A 54 0.66 8.41 9.36
C PRO A 54 -0.43 8.10 10.39
N GLU A 55 -1.68 8.05 9.95
CA GLU A 55 -2.77 7.63 10.81
C GLU A 55 -2.58 6.15 11.19
N ILE A 56 -2.06 5.90 12.40
CA ILE A 56 -1.95 4.56 12.96
C ILE A 56 -3.23 4.27 13.72
N SER A 57 -4.18 3.60 13.07
CA SER A 57 -5.35 3.06 13.78
C SER A 57 -4.91 1.90 14.66
N VAL A 58 -4.69 2.14 15.95
CA VAL A 58 -4.57 1.08 16.95
C VAL A 58 -5.98 0.83 17.50
N PRO A 59 -6.73 -0.17 16.99
CA PRO A 59 -8.08 -0.42 17.47
C PRO A 59 -8.02 -0.82 18.95
N MET A 60 -8.62 0.00 19.80
CA MET A 60 -8.73 -0.21 21.25
C MET A 60 -10.19 -0.51 21.60
N VAL A 61 -10.39 -1.40 22.56
CA VAL A 61 -11.72 -1.71 23.12
C VAL A 61 -11.65 -1.53 24.63
N ASP A 62 -12.42 -0.59 25.15
CA ASP A 62 -12.52 -0.34 26.58
C ASP A 62 -13.72 -1.09 27.18
N ILE A 63 -13.49 -1.80 28.29
CA ILE A 63 -14.51 -2.64 28.94
C ILE A 63 -14.61 -2.23 30.40
N PHE A 64 -15.78 -1.71 30.77
CA PHE A 64 -16.07 -1.28 32.14
C PHE A 64 -16.98 -2.29 32.82
N ILE A 65 -16.56 -2.79 33.98
CA ILE A 65 -17.34 -3.72 34.79
C ILE A 65 -17.56 -3.09 36.16
N SER A 66 -18.83 -2.91 36.53
CA SER A 66 -19.21 -2.45 37.87
C SER A 66 -19.68 -3.64 38.70
N TYR A 67 -18.98 -3.94 39.79
CA TYR A 67 -19.32 -5.03 40.72
C TYR A 67 -19.46 -4.48 42.15
N PRO A 68 -20.59 -3.83 42.48
CA PRO A 68 -20.78 -3.19 43.79
C PRO A 68 -20.89 -4.21 44.91
N GLY A 69 -20.24 -3.93 46.05
CA GLY A 69 -20.35 -4.75 47.27
C GLY A 69 -19.33 -5.88 47.43
N SER A 70 -18.38 -6.04 46.51
CA SER A 70 -17.25 -6.97 46.65
C SER A 70 -15.93 -6.24 46.86
N SER A 71 -14.97 -6.90 47.52
CA SER A 71 -13.60 -6.41 47.61
C SER A 71 -12.91 -6.45 46.24
N ALA A 72 -11.91 -5.59 46.04
CA ALA A 72 -11.15 -5.56 44.78
C ALA A 72 -10.58 -6.95 44.40
N GLU A 73 -10.15 -7.72 45.40
CA GLU A 73 -9.62 -9.08 45.21
C GLU A 73 -10.68 -10.10 44.76
N GLN A 74 -11.92 -9.93 45.23
CA GLN A 74 -13.06 -10.73 44.74
C GLN A 74 -13.45 -10.35 43.32
N VAL A 75 -13.43 -9.06 42.97
CA VAL A 75 -13.73 -8.61 41.59
C VAL A 75 -12.67 -9.10 40.61
N ALA A 76 -11.40 -9.05 41.00
CA ALA A 76 -10.30 -9.56 40.18
C ALA A 76 -10.46 -11.06 39.89
N SER A 77 -10.74 -11.86 40.92
CA SER A 77 -10.85 -13.31 40.79
C SER A 77 -12.14 -13.77 40.08
N LEU A 78 -13.27 -13.11 40.31
CA LEU A 78 -14.58 -13.54 39.82
C LEU A 78 -14.96 -12.94 38.46
N ALA A 79 -14.47 -11.74 38.12
CA ALA A 79 -14.86 -11.04 36.89
C ALA A 79 -13.68 -10.81 35.94
N ILE A 80 -12.57 -10.27 36.42
CA ILE A 80 -11.44 -9.84 35.57
C ILE A 80 -10.66 -11.06 35.02
N ASN A 81 -10.24 -11.98 35.89
CA ASN A 81 -9.49 -13.18 35.49
C ASN A 81 -10.19 -14.04 34.42
N PRO A 82 -11.49 -14.40 34.54
CA PRO A 82 -12.17 -15.16 33.49
C PRO A 82 -12.33 -14.35 32.20
N LEU A 83 -12.56 -13.04 32.29
CA LEU A 83 -12.65 -12.17 31.12
C LEU A 83 -11.33 -12.15 30.33
N GLU A 84 -10.19 -11.96 31.01
CA GLU A 84 -8.87 -11.97 30.40
C GLU A 84 -8.56 -13.30 29.69
N ARG A 85 -8.95 -14.43 30.30
CA ARG A 85 -8.81 -15.76 29.69
C ARG A 85 -9.64 -15.91 28.42
N MET A 86 -10.87 -15.38 28.40
CA MET A 86 -11.70 -15.41 27.20
C MET A 86 -11.13 -14.51 26.09
N MET A 87 -10.63 -13.34 26.45
CA MET A 87 -10.06 -12.38 25.49
C MET A 87 -8.74 -12.84 24.89
N SER A 88 -7.88 -13.48 25.68
CA SER A 88 -6.61 -14.04 25.18
C SER A 88 -6.81 -15.17 24.17
N GLY A 89 -7.99 -15.78 24.12
CA GLY A 89 -8.35 -16.78 23.10
C GLY A 89 -8.81 -16.18 21.76
N ILE A 90 -9.04 -14.87 21.66
CA ILE A 90 -9.55 -14.24 20.44
C ILE A 90 -8.40 -13.92 19.47
N PRO A 91 -8.39 -14.47 18.25
CA PRO A 91 -7.38 -14.14 17.25
C PRO A 91 -7.42 -12.65 16.90
N GLY A 92 -6.28 -11.97 17.03
CA GLY A 92 -6.13 -10.54 16.68
C GLY A 92 -5.97 -9.59 17.88
N ILE A 93 -6.12 -10.06 19.11
CA ILE A 93 -5.82 -9.26 20.32
C ILE A 93 -4.33 -9.37 20.63
N LYS A 94 -3.61 -8.23 20.65
CA LYS A 94 -2.16 -8.19 20.94
C LYS A 94 -1.85 -7.94 22.41
N HIS A 95 -2.66 -7.11 23.08
CA HIS A 95 -2.41 -6.67 24.46
C HIS A 95 -3.72 -6.56 25.23
N ILE A 96 -3.74 -7.04 26.47
CA ILE A 96 -4.85 -6.93 27.43
C ILE A 96 -4.29 -6.23 28.66
N TYR A 97 -4.96 -5.17 29.12
CA TYR A 97 -4.62 -4.44 30.33
C TYR A 97 -5.85 -4.42 31.26
N SER A 98 -5.63 -4.71 32.54
CA SER A 98 -6.67 -4.73 33.56
C SER A 98 -6.31 -3.76 34.68
N ALA A 99 -7.27 -2.91 35.07
CA ALA A 99 -7.20 -2.08 36.26
C ALA A 99 -8.42 -2.40 37.14
N SER A 100 -8.20 -2.65 38.43
CA SER A 100 -9.20 -3.14 39.40
C SER A 100 -9.28 -2.26 40.63
#